data_AF-A0A519DUZ6-F1
#
_entry.id   AF-A0A519DUZ6-F1
#
_cell.length_a   1.000
_cell.length_b   1.000
_cell.length_c   1.000
_cell.angle_alpha   90.00
_cell.angle_beta   90.00
_cell.angle_gamma   90.00
#
_symmetry.space_group_name_H-M   'P 1'
#
loop_
_entity.id
_entity.type
_entity.pdbx_description
1 polymer ?
#
loop_
_entity_poly.entity_id
_entity_poly.type
_entity_poly.pdbx_seq_one_letter_code
_entity_poly.pdbx_strand_id
1 'polypeptide(L)'
;MSAMSPLTPGFMVVHGNRLDELRSLVVSWMRLYPLRPLENEIILVQSNGIAQWLKLALAADESADEEGGVGISAAVDVQLPGSFMWQLYRSVLGHDQIPSSSLLDKAPLTWRLMRLLPQLIDRPHFEPLQRFLLDDNDLRKRYQLSERLADLFDQYQVYRADWLQDWAVGKHQLRNGRGLSKPLPAGNCWQAELWRALLEDVGSEGMAQSRAGVHQRFMEAAAALDEAPSTLPSRVIVFGISSLPAQGLEALAALGRFSQVLLCVHNPCRHHWADIVADKDLLRHQYKRQARKQGMPAVLDA
;
A
#
# COMPACT_ATOMS: atom_id res chain seq x y z
N MET A 1 0.23 6.18 39.51
CA MET A 1 -0.26 5.69 38.21
C MET A 1 -1.02 6.83 37.57
N SER A 2 -0.40 7.57 36.64
CA SER A 2 -1.14 8.56 35.85
C SER A 2 -2.27 7.86 35.12
N ALA A 3 -3.49 8.38 35.22
CA ALA A 3 -4.60 7.91 34.41
C ALA A 3 -4.19 8.02 32.94
N MET A 4 -4.12 6.88 32.24
CA MET A 4 -3.85 6.88 30.81
C MET A 4 -5.00 7.60 30.12
N SER A 5 -4.71 8.72 29.45
CA SER A 5 -5.69 9.37 28.59
C SER A 5 -6.10 8.39 27.50
N PRO A 6 -7.41 8.12 27.31
CA PRO A 6 -7.85 7.20 26.28
C PRO A 6 -7.44 7.73 24.90
N LEU A 7 -6.88 6.86 24.07
CA LEU A 7 -6.60 7.19 22.68
C LEU A 7 -7.92 7.38 21.94
N THR A 8 -8.14 8.57 21.40
CA THR A 8 -9.28 8.83 20.51
C THR A 8 -8.97 8.27 19.12
N PRO A 9 -9.83 7.40 18.56
CA PRO A 9 -9.74 7.00 17.16
C PRO A 9 -9.81 8.20 16.22
N GLY A 10 -9.12 8.12 15.10
CA GLY A 10 -9.16 9.15 14.08
C GLY A 10 -8.04 9.01 13.07
N PHE A 11 -8.22 9.63 11.91
CA PHE A 11 -7.19 9.70 10.88
C PHE A 11 -6.59 11.10 10.84
N MET A 12 -5.39 11.26 11.39
CA MET A 12 -4.66 12.51 11.47
C MET A 12 -3.57 12.57 10.42
N VAL A 13 -3.50 13.68 9.68
CA VAL A 13 -2.43 13.94 8.71
C VAL A 13 -1.62 15.14 9.17
N VAL A 14 -0.34 14.91 9.43
CA VAL A 14 0.60 15.95 9.86
C VAL A 14 1.61 16.16 8.75
N HIS A 15 1.73 17.42 8.31
CA HIS A 15 2.68 17.80 7.26
C HIS A 15 3.87 18.54 7.89
N GLY A 16 5.08 18.22 7.42
CA GLY A 16 6.30 18.93 7.80
C GLY A 16 7.33 18.90 6.68
N ASN A 17 8.12 19.97 6.54
CA ASN A 17 9.20 20.06 5.56
C ASN A 17 10.54 19.56 6.11
N ARG A 18 10.61 19.18 7.38
CA ARG A 18 11.77 18.57 8.03
C ARG A 18 11.36 17.26 8.68
N LEU A 19 12.05 16.18 8.32
CA LEU A 19 11.76 14.87 8.89
C LEU A 19 12.08 14.83 10.39
N ASP A 20 13.10 15.56 10.84
CA ASP A 20 13.50 15.64 12.26
C ASP A 20 12.37 16.20 13.13
N GLU A 21 11.66 17.23 12.68
CA GLU A 21 10.52 17.81 13.40
C GLU A 21 9.32 16.85 13.44
N LEU A 22 9.03 16.17 12.32
CA LEU A 22 8.00 15.13 12.30
C LEU A 22 8.35 13.96 13.24
N ARG A 23 9.64 13.59 13.31
CA ARG A 23 10.13 12.57 14.24
C ARG A 23 9.96 13.02 15.68
N SER A 24 10.38 14.23 16.02
CA SER A 24 10.21 14.80 17.36
C SER A 24 8.74 14.87 17.77
N LEU A 25 7.85 15.19 16.82
CA LEU A 25 6.41 15.14 17.02
C LEU A 25 5.93 13.72 17.34
N VAL A 26 6.37 12.71 16.58
CA VAL A 26 5.99 11.31 16.83
C VAL A 26 6.47 10.84 18.20
N VAL A 27 7.73 11.11 18.55
CA VAL A 27 8.30 10.75 19.86
C VAL A 27 7.51 11.41 20.99
N SER A 28 7.25 12.72 20.88
CA SER A 28 6.47 13.47 21.85
C SER A 28 5.04 12.93 21.97
N TRP A 29 4.43 12.56 20.85
CA TRP A 29 3.08 11.98 20.81
C TRP A 29 3.00 10.64 21.54
N MET A 30 3.99 9.76 21.31
CA MET A 30 4.08 8.47 22.00
C MET A 30 4.31 8.63 23.51
N ARG A 31 5.11 9.63 23.91
CA ARG A 31 5.34 9.97 25.32
C ARG A 31 4.09 10.50 26.03
N LEU A 32 3.35 11.40 25.37
CA LEU A 32 2.12 12.02 25.92
C LEU A 32 0.96 11.03 26.00
N TYR A 33 0.88 10.11 25.04
CA TYR A 33 -0.19 9.11 24.93
C TYR A 33 0.42 7.70 24.83
N PRO A 34 0.95 7.14 25.94
CA PRO A 34 1.52 5.81 25.94
C PRO A 34 0.45 4.74 25.72
N LEU A 35 0.83 3.66 25.04
CA LEU A 35 0.00 2.46 24.91
C LEU A 35 -0.05 1.66 26.22
N ARG A 36 -0.92 0.64 26.26
CA ARG A 36 -1.01 -0.28 27.41
C ARG A 36 0.27 -1.10 27.53
N PRO A 37 0.62 -1.58 28.73
CA PRO A 37 1.74 -2.49 28.90
C PRO A 37 1.63 -3.69 27.95
N LEU A 38 2.76 -4.07 27.34
CA LEU A 38 2.90 -5.17 26.37
C LEU A 38 2.17 -4.97 25.02
N GLU A 39 1.57 -3.80 24.80
CA GLU A 39 1.04 -3.44 23.48
C GLU A 39 2.16 -2.84 22.61
N ASN A 40 2.25 -3.30 21.37
CA ASN A 40 3.26 -2.82 20.44
C ASN A 40 2.80 -1.55 19.73
N GLU A 41 3.72 -0.60 19.57
CA GLU A 41 3.58 0.52 18.65
C GLU A 41 3.76 0.02 17.22
N ILE A 42 2.76 0.26 16.35
CA ILE A 42 2.86 -0.09 14.94
C ILE A 42 3.30 1.12 14.13
N ILE A 43 4.45 1.00 13.48
CA ILE A 43 5.01 2.07 12.65
C ILE A 43 5.24 1.58 11.22
N LEU A 44 4.56 2.20 10.27
CA LEU A 44 4.72 1.94 8.84
C LEU A 44 5.78 2.86 8.26
N VAL A 45 6.83 2.28 7.69
CA VAL A 45 7.95 3.02 7.08
C VAL A 45 8.25 2.49 5.68
N GLN A 46 8.96 3.30 4.89
CA GLN A 46 9.34 2.91 3.52
C GLN A 46 10.71 2.20 3.44
N SER A 47 11.54 2.29 4.49
CA SER A 47 12.87 1.69 4.51
C SER A 47 13.34 1.32 5.91
N ASN A 48 14.25 0.34 5.99
CA ASN A 48 14.90 -0.05 7.24
C ASN A 48 15.76 1.09 7.82
N GLY A 49 16.31 1.97 6.98
CA GLY A 49 17.07 3.14 7.45
C GLY A 49 16.20 4.07 8.30
N ILE A 50 14.99 4.37 7.84
CA ILE A 50 14.01 5.18 8.59
C ILE A 50 13.57 4.45 9.87
N ALA A 51 13.38 3.12 9.80
CA ALA A 51 13.05 2.31 10.98
C ALA A 51 14.09 2.46 12.10
N GLN A 52 15.37 2.28 11.76
CA GLN A 52 16.47 2.39 12.72
C GLN A 52 16.61 3.81 13.26
N TRP A 53 16.51 4.80 12.39
CA TRP A 53 16.60 6.20 12.78
C TRP A 53 15.52 6.60 13.80
N LEU A 54 14.27 6.14 13.61
CA LEU A 54 13.18 6.40 14.55
C LEU A 54 13.36 5.63 15.87
N LYS A 55 13.80 4.37 15.82
CA LYS A 55 14.10 3.57 17.03
C LYS A 55 15.21 4.19 17.87
N LEU A 56 16.27 4.72 17.24
CA LEU A 56 17.34 5.42 17.95
C LEU A 56 16.85 6.70 18.61
N ALA A 57 15.96 7.45 17.95
CA ALA A 57 15.38 8.65 18.54
C ALA A 57 14.44 8.35 19.71
N LEU A 58 13.66 7.25 19.64
CA LEU A 58 12.89 6.77 20.78
C LEU A 58 13.81 6.35 21.94
N ALA A 59 14.93 5.68 21.65
CA ALA A 59 15.87 5.20 22.66
C ALA A 59 16.74 6.30 23.29
N ALA A 60 16.77 7.51 22.73
CA ALA A 60 17.53 8.62 23.28
C ALA A 60 17.04 9.01 24.68
N ASP A 61 17.91 9.62 25.48
CA ASP A 61 17.59 10.04 26.85
C ASP A 61 16.37 10.97 26.89
N GLU A 62 15.60 10.85 27.96
CA GLU A 62 14.51 11.79 28.20
C GLU A 62 15.09 13.18 28.47
N SER A 63 14.76 14.13 27.59
CA SER A 63 15.01 15.56 27.82
C SER A 63 13.71 16.34 27.71
N ALA A 64 13.72 17.57 28.22
CA ALA A 64 12.59 18.50 28.07
C ALA A 64 12.61 19.23 26.71
N ASP A 65 13.71 19.09 25.96
CA ASP A 65 13.90 19.73 24.66
C ASP A 65 13.29 18.87 23.55
N GLU A 66 13.04 19.47 22.38
CA GLU A 66 12.43 18.82 21.22
C GLU A 66 13.26 17.64 20.64
N GLU A 67 14.49 17.43 21.13
CA GLU A 67 15.39 16.36 20.72
C GLU A 67 15.41 15.16 21.68
N GLY A 68 14.67 15.22 22.81
CA GLY A 68 14.61 14.14 23.79
C GLY A 68 13.84 12.92 23.31
N GLY A 69 14.31 11.74 23.72
CA GLY A 69 13.63 10.46 23.49
C GLY A 69 12.72 10.05 24.64
N VAL A 70 12.43 8.75 24.72
CA VAL A 70 11.69 8.11 25.82
C VAL A 70 12.61 7.22 26.67
N GLY A 71 13.93 7.32 26.50
CA GLY A 71 14.96 6.56 27.22
C GLY A 71 15.12 5.10 26.78
N ILE A 72 14.16 4.53 26.05
CA ILE A 72 14.20 3.15 25.55
C ILE A 72 13.29 2.96 24.33
N SER A 73 13.77 2.22 23.33
CA SER A 73 12.93 1.76 22.21
C SER A 73 12.65 0.26 22.35
N ALA A 74 11.50 -0.08 22.92
CA ALA A 74 10.99 -1.45 23.04
C ALA A 74 9.55 -1.53 22.53
N ALA A 75 9.07 -2.74 22.20
CA ALA A 75 7.71 -2.97 21.72
C ALA A 75 7.34 -2.11 20.49
N VAL A 76 8.29 -1.86 19.59
CA VAL A 76 8.05 -1.14 18.32
C VAL A 76 8.06 -2.12 17.17
N ASP A 77 6.88 -2.38 16.62
CA ASP A 77 6.69 -3.19 15.42
C ASP A 77 6.75 -2.29 14.18
N VAL A 78 7.86 -2.40 13.44
CA VAL A 78 8.08 -1.60 12.23
C VAL A 78 7.80 -2.45 11.01
N GLN A 79 6.86 -2.01 10.19
CA GLN A 79 6.37 -2.76 9.05
C GLN A 79 6.41 -1.97 7.75
N LEU A 80 6.43 -2.69 6.62
CA LEU A 80 6.13 -2.09 5.31
C LEU A 80 4.62 -1.96 5.15
N PRO A 81 4.11 -0.90 4.47
CA PRO A 81 2.67 -0.71 4.29
C PRO A 81 1.96 -1.91 3.68
N GLY A 82 2.54 -2.56 2.66
CA GLY A 82 1.91 -3.69 1.98
C GLY A 82 1.68 -4.91 2.86
N SER A 83 2.59 -5.16 3.82
CA SER A 83 2.45 -6.24 4.81
C SER A 83 1.40 -5.90 5.85
N PHE A 84 1.42 -4.66 6.36
CA PHE A 84 0.43 -4.19 7.31
C PHE A 84 -0.99 -4.22 6.75
N MET A 85 -1.19 -3.75 5.50
CA MET A 85 -2.51 -3.80 4.86
C MET A 85 -3.05 -5.23 4.80
N TRP A 86 -2.20 -6.20 4.46
CA TRP A 86 -2.63 -7.60 4.43
C TRP A 86 -3.02 -8.10 5.83
N GLN A 87 -2.23 -7.79 6.86
CA GLN A 87 -2.58 -8.11 8.25
C GLN A 87 -3.91 -7.47 8.68
N LEU A 88 -4.11 -6.19 8.36
CA LEU A 88 -5.34 -5.47 8.64
C LEU A 88 -6.56 -6.13 7.98
N TYR A 89 -6.44 -6.53 6.70
CA TYR A 89 -7.51 -7.24 6.01
C TYR A 89 -7.86 -8.56 6.71
N ARG A 90 -6.85 -9.32 7.15
CA ARG A 90 -7.05 -10.57 7.91
C ARG A 90 -7.73 -10.32 9.26
N SER A 91 -7.38 -9.25 9.96
CA SER A 91 -7.96 -8.91 11.27
C SER A 91 -9.46 -8.60 11.18
N VAL A 92 -9.93 -8.02 10.07
CA VAL A 92 -11.34 -7.67 9.86
C VAL A 92 -12.12 -8.78 9.17
N LEU A 93 -11.57 -9.42 8.14
CA LEU A 93 -12.26 -10.47 7.37
C LEU A 93 -12.18 -11.86 8.03
N GLY A 94 -11.31 -12.04 9.02
CA GLY A 94 -11.09 -13.29 9.72
C GLY A 94 -9.86 -14.05 9.21
N HIS A 95 -9.07 -14.57 10.16
CA HIS A 95 -7.81 -15.26 9.88
C HIS A 95 -7.97 -16.58 9.11
N ASP A 96 -9.14 -17.21 9.20
CA ASP A 96 -9.48 -18.47 8.53
C ASP A 96 -9.90 -18.25 7.07
N GLN A 97 -10.45 -17.08 6.75
CA GLN A 97 -10.91 -16.75 5.39
C GLN A 97 -9.78 -16.23 4.49
N ILE A 98 -8.78 -15.58 5.09
CA ILE A 98 -7.67 -14.96 4.37
C ILE A 98 -6.35 -15.58 4.82
N PRO A 99 -5.58 -16.24 3.92
CA PRO A 99 -4.34 -16.90 4.28
C PRO A 99 -3.27 -15.91 4.77
N SER A 100 -2.27 -16.43 5.51
CA SER A 100 -1.20 -15.62 6.08
C SER A 100 -0.32 -14.90 5.06
N SER A 101 -0.20 -15.48 3.87
CA SER A 101 0.42 -14.91 2.70
C SER A 101 -0.54 -15.03 1.53
N SER A 102 -0.57 -14.03 0.64
CA SER A 102 -1.39 -14.13 -0.57
C SER A 102 -0.82 -15.19 -1.51
N LEU A 103 -1.69 -15.97 -2.14
CA LEU A 103 -1.30 -16.90 -3.20
C LEU A 103 -0.75 -16.19 -4.44
N LEU A 104 -1.02 -14.89 -4.54
CA LEU A 104 -0.56 -13.97 -5.59
C LEU A 104 0.56 -13.04 -5.09
N ASP A 105 1.20 -13.34 -3.95
CA ASP A 105 2.44 -12.65 -3.56
C ASP A 105 3.59 -13.01 -4.51
N LYS A 106 4.59 -12.12 -4.61
CA LYS A 106 5.77 -12.30 -5.48
C LYS A 106 6.37 -13.70 -5.40
N ALA A 107 6.71 -14.18 -4.21
CA ALA A 107 7.43 -15.45 -4.05
C ALA A 107 6.61 -16.66 -4.54
N PRO A 108 5.33 -16.86 -4.12
CA PRO A 108 4.46 -17.86 -4.72
C PRO A 108 4.30 -17.72 -6.24
N LEU A 109 4.13 -16.49 -6.74
CA LEU A 109 3.97 -16.23 -8.18
C LEU A 109 5.21 -16.64 -8.98
N THR A 110 6.42 -16.35 -8.50
CA THR A 110 7.66 -16.73 -9.18
C THR A 110 7.70 -18.23 -9.44
N TRP A 111 7.39 -19.05 -8.43
CA TRP A 111 7.40 -20.51 -8.57
C TRP A 111 6.24 -21.05 -9.40
N ARG A 112 5.08 -20.39 -9.31
CA ARG A 112 3.91 -20.73 -10.14
C ARG A 112 4.20 -20.46 -11.62
N LEU A 113 4.81 -19.31 -11.93
CA LEU A 113 5.25 -18.94 -13.27
C LEU A 113 6.34 -19.87 -13.81
N MET A 114 7.30 -20.28 -12.96
CA MET A 114 8.31 -21.29 -13.31
C MET A 114 7.68 -22.60 -13.80
N ARG A 115 6.57 -23.02 -13.19
CA ARG A 115 5.81 -24.22 -13.58
C ARG A 115 4.89 -23.99 -14.78
N LEU A 116 4.24 -22.84 -14.88
CA LEU A 116 3.22 -22.55 -15.89
C LEU A 116 3.79 -22.16 -17.24
N LEU A 117 4.86 -21.34 -17.29
CA LEU A 117 5.41 -20.82 -18.54
C LEU A 117 5.67 -21.91 -19.60
N PRO A 118 6.27 -23.07 -19.30
CA PRO A 118 6.48 -24.13 -20.28
C PRO A 118 5.19 -24.69 -20.91
N GLN A 119 4.07 -24.60 -20.21
CA GLN A 119 2.77 -25.12 -20.64
C GLN A 119 1.98 -24.09 -21.47
N LEU A 120 2.38 -22.81 -21.39
CA LEU A 120 1.72 -21.69 -22.04
C LEU A 120 2.47 -21.20 -23.28
N ILE A 121 3.76 -21.50 -23.39
CA ILE A 121 4.66 -20.85 -24.34
C ILE A 121 4.31 -21.06 -25.81
N ASP A 122 3.67 -22.19 -26.12
CA ASP A 122 3.25 -22.56 -27.48
C ASP A 122 1.79 -22.14 -27.78
N ARG A 123 1.12 -21.46 -26.84
CA ARG A 123 -0.23 -20.93 -27.04
C ARG A 123 -0.19 -19.59 -27.80
N PRO A 124 -1.29 -19.19 -28.46
CA PRO A 124 -1.38 -17.88 -29.11
C PRO A 124 -1.03 -16.73 -28.16
N HIS A 125 -0.45 -15.66 -28.70
CA HIS A 125 0.02 -14.45 -27.99
C HIS A 125 1.34 -14.57 -27.24
N PHE A 126 1.80 -15.79 -26.91
CA PHE A 126 3.04 -16.02 -26.16
C PHE A 126 4.31 -15.98 -27.01
N GLU A 127 4.23 -15.66 -28.30
CA GLU A 127 5.37 -15.66 -29.23
C GLU A 127 6.55 -14.79 -28.74
N PRO A 128 6.33 -13.60 -28.12
CA PRO A 128 7.44 -12.82 -27.55
C PRO A 128 8.17 -13.54 -26.42
N LEU A 129 7.42 -14.22 -25.54
CA LEU A 129 8.00 -14.98 -24.43
C LEU A 129 8.71 -16.25 -24.95
N GLN A 130 8.13 -16.91 -25.96
CA GLN A 130 8.73 -18.08 -26.60
C GLN A 130 10.11 -17.75 -27.15
N ARG A 131 10.23 -16.65 -27.88
CA ARG A 131 11.51 -16.15 -28.40
C ARG A 131 12.52 -15.85 -27.31
N PHE A 132 12.08 -15.29 -26.18
CA PHE A 132 12.96 -14.99 -25.06
C PHE A 132 13.50 -16.26 -24.38
N LEU A 133 12.66 -17.29 -24.25
CA LEU A 133 12.99 -18.55 -23.60
C LEU A 133 13.73 -19.56 -24.51
N LEU A 134 14.09 -19.18 -25.73
CA LEU A 134 14.96 -20.00 -26.59
C LEU A 134 16.31 -20.28 -25.91
N ASP A 135 16.81 -21.51 -26.08
CA ASP A 135 18.10 -21.99 -25.56
C ASP A 135 18.28 -21.85 -24.03
N ASP A 136 17.21 -22.01 -23.25
CA ASP A 136 17.22 -21.92 -21.78
C ASP A 136 17.46 -23.28 -21.09
N ASN A 137 18.56 -23.94 -21.45
CA ASN A 137 18.88 -25.29 -20.94
C ASN A 137 19.16 -25.32 -19.42
N ASP A 138 19.65 -24.21 -18.85
CA ASP A 138 19.94 -24.08 -17.41
C ASP A 138 18.79 -23.45 -16.59
N LEU A 139 17.64 -23.21 -17.23
CA LEU A 139 16.43 -22.58 -16.65
C LEU A 139 16.63 -21.15 -16.11
N ARG A 140 17.78 -20.53 -16.37
CA ARG A 140 18.12 -19.22 -15.81
C ARG A 140 17.22 -18.12 -16.38
N LYS A 141 16.97 -18.12 -17.69
CA LYS A 141 16.10 -17.13 -18.33
C LYS A 141 14.68 -17.28 -17.82
N ARG A 142 14.19 -18.52 -17.69
CA ARG A 142 12.85 -18.80 -17.13
C ARG A 142 12.72 -18.31 -15.70
N TYR A 143 13.72 -18.54 -14.85
CA TYR A 143 13.69 -18.05 -13.47
C TYR A 143 13.68 -16.52 -13.41
N GLN A 144 14.60 -15.86 -14.11
CA GLN A 144 14.67 -14.40 -14.14
C GLN A 144 13.40 -13.76 -14.72
N LEU A 145 12.83 -14.36 -15.76
CA LEU A 145 11.56 -13.92 -16.33
C LEU A 145 10.43 -14.10 -15.31
N SER A 146 10.34 -15.26 -14.68
CA SER A 146 9.31 -15.55 -13.68
C SER A 146 9.36 -14.56 -12.51
N GLU A 147 10.56 -14.22 -12.03
CA GLU A 147 10.73 -13.23 -10.97
C GLU A 147 10.26 -11.83 -11.41
N ARG A 148 10.68 -11.37 -12.59
CA ARG A 148 10.29 -10.06 -13.14
C ARG A 148 8.78 -9.98 -13.40
N LEU A 149 8.18 -11.07 -13.86
CA LEU A 149 6.74 -11.13 -14.10
C LEU A 149 5.96 -11.16 -12.78
N ALA A 150 6.45 -11.90 -11.77
CA ALA A 150 5.87 -11.89 -10.44
C ALA A 150 5.92 -10.47 -9.81
N ASP A 151 7.06 -9.78 -9.94
CA ASP A 151 7.20 -8.38 -9.53
C ASP A 151 6.22 -7.46 -10.23
N LEU A 152 6.03 -7.64 -11.54
CA LEU A 152 5.13 -6.82 -12.34
C LEU A 152 3.66 -7.05 -11.95
N PHE A 153 3.25 -8.30 -11.76
CA PHE A 153 1.89 -8.62 -11.34
C PHE A 153 1.61 -8.19 -9.90
N ASP A 154 2.59 -8.25 -8.99
CA ASP A 154 2.46 -7.68 -7.64
C ASP A 154 2.21 -6.17 -7.70
N GLN A 155 2.96 -5.45 -8.54
CA GLN A 155 2.73 -4.01 -8.76
C GLN A 155 1.35 -3.72 -9.38
N TYR A 156 0.90 -4.52 -10.35
CA TYR A 156 -0.42 -4.35 -10.94
C TYR A 156 -1.55 -4.58 -9.94
N GLN A 157 -1.41 -5.54 -9.02
CA GLN A 157 -2.41 -5.77 -7.97
C GLN A 157 -2.63 -4.55 -7.08
N VAL A 158 -1.58 -3.73 -6.88
CA VAL A 158 -1.63 -2.52 -6.04
C VAL A 158 -2.04 -1.28 -6.83
N TYR A 159 -1.44 -1.07 -8.01
CA TYR A 159 -1.57 0.19 -8.75
C TYR A 159 -2.54 0.13 -9.93
N ARG A 160 -2.81 -1.05 -10.48
CA ARG A 160 -3.61 -1.27 -11.70
C ARG A 160 -4.56 -2.46 -11.59
N ALA A 161 -5.25 -2.55 -10.46
CA ALA A 161 -6.26 -3.57 -10.21
C ALA A 161 -7.34 -3.60 -11.31
N ASP A 162 -7.65 -2.45 -11.90
CA ASP A 162 -8.56 -2.29 -13.02
C ASP A 162 -8.11 -3.04 -14.29
N TRP A 163 -6.80 -3.08 -14.57
CA TRP A 163 -6.25 -3.89 -15.67
C TRP A 163 -6.44 -5.38 -15.41
N LEU A 164 -6.09 -5.82 -14.21
CA LEU A 164 -6.21 -7.23 -13.82
C LEU A 164 -7.67 -7.72 -13.84
N GLN A 165 -8.62 -6.85 -13.48
CA GLN A 165 -10.05 -7.14 -13.58
C GLN A 165 -10.51 -7.31 -15.04
N ASP A 166 -10.09 -6.42 -15.94
CA ASP A 166 -10.41 -6.54 -17.37
C ASP A 166 -9.79 -7.80 -17.97
N TRP A 167 -8.54 -8.09 -17.63
CA TRP A 167 -7.84 -9.29 -18.12
C TRP A 167 -8.47 -10.56 -17.61
N ALA A 168 -8.90 -10.60 -16.33
CA ALA A 168 -9.57 -11.76 -15.75
C ALA A 168 -10.83 -12.19 -16.53
N VAL A 169 -11.54 -11.24 -17.16
CA VAL A 169 -12.74 -11.49 -17.98
C VAL A 169 -12.43 -11.56 -19.49
N GLY A 170 -11.17 -11.70 -19.89
CA GLY A 170 -10.75 -11.87 -21.28
C GLY A 170 -10.70 -10.58 -22.11
N LYS A 171 -10.75 -9.40 -21.49
CA LYS A 171 -10.63 -8.13 -22.20
C LYS A 171 -9.17 -7.70 -22.32
N HIS A 172 -8.59 -7.80 -23.51
CA HIS A 172 -7.21 -7.37 -23.77
C HIS A 172 -7.10 -5.84 -23.91
N GLN A 173 -7.20 -5.12 -22.79
CA GLN A 173 -7.18 -3.66 -22.77
C GLN A 173 -6.47 -3.09 -21.54
N LEU A 174 -6.10 -1.82 -21.62
CA LEU A 174 -5.56 -1.02 -20.54
C LEU A 174 -6.48 0.18 -20.33
N ARG A 175 -6.83 0.49 -19.09
CA ARG A 175 -7.49 1.77 -18.77
C ARG A 175 -6.46 2.80 -18.36
N ASN A 176 -6.61 4.06 -18.78
CA ASN A 176 -5.77 5.15 -18.27
C ASN A 176 -6.38 5.74 -16.98
N GLY A 177 -5.72 6.75 -16.39
CA GLY A 177 -6.22 7.41 -15.17
C GLY A 177 -7.62 8.03 -15.32
N ARG A 178 -8.05 8.34 -16.57
CA ARG A 178 -9.38 8.88 -16.90
C ARG A 178 -10.44 7.78 -17.10
N GLY A 179 -10.07 6.51 -16.93
CA GLY A 179 -10.93 5.36 -17.17
C GLY A 179 -11.13 5.01 -18.65
N LEU A 180 -10.46 5.71 -19.57
CA LEU A 180 -10.54 5.41 -20.99
C LEU A 180 -9.80 4.11 -21.29
N SER A 181 -10.49 3.17 -21.93
CA SER A 181 -9.96 1.87 -22.29
C SER A 181 -9.27 1.94 -23.67
N LYS A 182 -8.07 1.37 -23.76
CA LYS A 182 -7.32 1.22 -25.01
C LYS A 182 -6.95 -0.26 -25.17
N PRO A 183 -7.17 -0.87 -26.35
CA PRO A 183 -6.79 -2.26 -26.58
C PRO A 183 -5.27 -2.44 -26.42
N LEU A 184 -4.88 -3.60 -25.88
CA LEU A 184 -3.49 -4.01 -25.80
C LEU A 184 -2.93 -4.22 -27.22
N PRO A 185 -1.71 -3.75 -27.50
CA PRO A 185 -1.01 -4.16 -28.71
C PRO A 185 -0.90 -5.68 -28.78
N ALA A 186 -0.99 -6.27 -29.98
CA ALA A 186 -1.00 -7.73 -30.16
C ALA A 186 0.18 -8.44 -29.47
N GLY A 187 1.37 -7.82 -29.49
CA GLY A 187 2.57 -8.35 -28.82
C GLY A 187 2.57 -8.27 -27.29
N ASN A 188 1.56 -7.67 -26.67
CA ASN A 188 1.42 -7.54 -25.22
C ASN A 188 0.22 -8.32 -24.66
N CYS A 189 -0.61 -8.94 -25.53
CA CYS A 189 -1.77 -9.72 -25.10
C CYS A 189 -1.38 -10.90 -24.18
N TRP A 190 -0.14 -11.41 -24.28
CA TRP A 190 0.37 -12.45 -23.38
C TRP A 190 0.28 -12.06 -21.90
N GLN A 191 0.35 -10.77 -21.53
CA GLN A 191 0.24 -10.37 -20.13
C GLN A 191 -1.14 -10.68 -19.57
N ALA A 192 -2.18 -10.37 -20.35
CA ALA A 192 -3.56 -10.64 -19.98
C ALA A 192 -3.83 -12.15 -19.95
N GLU A 193 -3.37 -12.89 -20.95
CA GLU A 193 -3.54 -14.36 -20.99
C GLU A 193 -2.76 -15.07 -19.88
N LEU A 194 -1.55 -14.60 -19.55
CA LEU A 194 -0.78 -15.13 -18.45
C LEU A 194 -1.45 -14.87 -17.10
N TRP A 195 -2.03 -13.69 -16.92
CA TRP A 195 -2.82 -13.38 -15.72
C TRP A 195 -4.03 -14.31 -15.58
N ARG A 196 -4.76 -14.56 -16.68
CA ARG A 196 -5.87 -15.52 -16.68
C ARG A 196 -5.42 -16.92 -16.31
N ALA A 197 -4.31 -17.39 -16.91
CA ALA A 197 -3.74 -18.70 -16.59
C ALA A 197 -3.32 -18.80 -15.11
N LEU A 198 -2.81 -17.71 -14.51
CA LEU A 198 -2.52 -17.66 -13.08
C LEU A 198 -3.78 -17.78 -12.23
N LEU A 199 -4.87 -17.09 -12.60
CA LEU A 199 -6.14 -17.18 -11.90
C LEU A 199 -6.75 -18.58 -12.00
N GLU A 200 -6.72 -19.19 -13.19
CA GLU A 200 -7.18 -20.57 -13.41
C GLU A 200 -6.39 -21.58 -12.56
N ASP A 201 -5.07 -21.39 -12.44
CA ASP A 201 -4.19 -22.26 -11.66
C ASP A 201 -4.33 -22.07 -10.14
N VAL A 202 -4.72 -20.88 -9.68
CA VAL A 202 -5.07 -20.63 -8.26
C VAL A 202 -6.49 -21.13 -7.94
N GLY A 203 -7.36 -21.26 -8.94
CA GLY A 203 -8.72 -21.79 -8.83
C GLY A 203 -9.80 -20.71 -8.74
N SER A 204 -11.05 -21.13 -8.57
CA SER A 204 -12.25 -20.26 -8.58
C SER A 204 -12.23 -19.12 -7.54
N GLU A 205 -11.38 -19.23 -6.51
CA GLU A 205 -11.19 -18.18 -5.51
C GLU A 205 -10.06 -17.20 -5.82
N GLY A 206 -9.26 -17.43 -6.87
CA GLY A 206 -8.03 -16.68 -7.14
C GLY A 206 -8.23 -15.17 -7.24
N MET A 207 -9.30 -14.70 -7.86
CA MET A 207 -9.57 -13.26 -7.95
C MET A 207 -10.12 -12.68 -6.64
N ALA A 208 -10.98 -13.43 -5.93
CA ALA A 208 -11.50 -13.03 -4.62
C ALA A 208 -10.41 -12.96 -3.54
N GLN A 209 -9.33 -13.73 -3.72
CA GLN A 209 -8.14 -13.73 -2.87
C GLN A 209 -7.04 -12.77 -3.37
N SER A 210 -7.21 -12.11 -4.53
CA SER A 210 -6.29 -11.07 -4.98
C SER A 210 -6.30 -9.87 -4.03
N ARG A 211 -5.19 -9.12 -3.95
CA ARG A 211 -5.12 -7.93 -3.07
C ARG A 211 -6.27 -6.93 -3.32
N ALA A 212 -6.64 -6.72 -4.57
CA ALA A 212 -7.74 -5.84 -4.95
C ALA A 212 -9.12 -6.38 -4.54
N GLY A 213 -9.35 -7.69 -4.72
CA GLY A 213 -10.61 -8.34 -4.31
C GLY A 213 -10.78 -8.35 -2.80
N VAL A 214 -9.71 -8.68 -2.07
CA VAL A 214 -9.67 -8.65 -0.60
C VAL A 214 -9.86 -7.22 -0.08
N HIS A 215 -9.27 -6.22 -0.73
CA HIS A 215 -9.44 -4.82 -0.34
C HIS A 215 -10.91 -4.37 -0.45
N GLN A 216 -11.61 -4.69 -1.55
CA GLN A 216 -13.04 -4.36 -1.69
C GLN A 216 -13.89 -4.98 -0.57
N ARG A 217 -13.70 -6.29 -0.31
CA ARG A 217 -14.38 -6.99 0.79
C ARG A 217 -14.06 -6.36 2.15
N PHE A 218 -12.80 -5.99 2.37
CA PHE A 218 -12.39 -5.29 3.58
C PHE A 218 -13.13 -3.96 3.74
N MET A 219 -13.23 -3.14 2.69
CA MET A 219 -13.93 -1.86 2.75
C MET A 219 -15.41 -2.04 3.07
N GLU A 220 -16.08 -3.02 2.46
CA GLU A 220 -17.47 -3.37 2.75
C GLU A 220 -17.65 -3.84 4.21
N ALA A 221 -16.82 -4.77 4.68
CA ALA A 221 -16.86 -5.27 6.04
C ALA A 221 -16.54 -4.17 7.07
N ALA A 222 -15.50 -3.37 6.83
CA ALA A 222 -15.11 -2.26 7.69
C ALA A 222 -16.19 -1.18 7.75
N ALA A 223 -16.93 -0.94 6.67
CA ALA A 223 -18.08 -0.04 6.66
C ALA A 223 -19.21 -0.55 7.56
N ALA A 224 -19.50 -1.86 7.52
CA ALA A 224 -20.57 -2.51 8.27
C ALA A 224 -20.25 -2.78 9.76
N LEU A 225 -18.99 -2.63 10.18
CA LEU A 225 -18.61 -2.79 11.58
C LEU A 225 -19.13 -1.63 12.44
N ASP A 226 -19.82 -1.98 13.53
CA ASP A 226 -20.23 -1.06 14.59
C ASP A 226 -19.17 -0.94 15.68
N GLU A 227 -18.51 -2.06 16.03
CA GLU A 227 -17.48 -2.14 17.07
C GLU A 227 -16.13 -2.59 16.49
N ALA A 228 -15.05 -2.13 17.12
CA ALA A 228 -13.69 -2.50 16.73
C ALA A 228 -13.38 -3.95 17.11
N PRO A 229 -12.94 -4.80 16.17
CA PRO A 229 -12.36 -6.10 16.51
C PRO A 229 -11.20 -5.93 17.48
N SER A 230 -11.09 -6.81 18.48
CA SER A 230 -10.00 -6.78 19.48
C SER A 230 -8.61 -7.00 18.89
N THR A 231 -8.54 -7.45 17.63
CA THR A 231 -7.33 -7.68 16.85
C THR A 231 -6.81 -6.41 16.16
N LEU A 232 -7.58 -5.32 16.15
CA LEU A 232 -7.12 -4.06 15.58
C LEU A 232 -6.12 -3.37 16.52
N PRO A 233 -5.08 -2.73 15.98
CA PRO A 233 -4.13 -1.97 16.80
C PRO A 233 -4.78 -0.72 17.39
N SER A 234 -4.40 -0.31 18.59
CA SER A 234 -4.91 0.97 19.12
C SER A 234 -4.36 2.18 18.36
N ARG A 235 -3.12 2.09 17.86
CA ARG A 235 -2.44 3.15 17.11
C ARG A 235 -1.62 2.61 15.95
N VAL A 236 -1.64 3.33 14.83
CA VAL A 236 -0.76 3.13 13.67
C VAL A 236 -0.13 4.46 13.29
N ILE A 237 1.20 4.49 13.21
CA ILE A 237 1.95 5.67 12.77
C ILE A 237 2.51 5.38 11.39
N VAL A 238 2.31 6.27 10.43
CA VAL A 238 2.87 6.17 9.09
C VAL A 238 3.92 7.26 8.93
N PHE A 239 5.18 6.87 8.76
CA PHE A 239 6.31 7.78 8.86
C PHE A 239 7.31 7.62 7.72
N GLY A 240 7.72 8.75 7.13
CA GLY A 240 8.76 8.78 6.10
C GLY A 240 8.33 8.13 4.79
N ILE A 241 7.03 8.16 4.48
CA ILE A 241 6.47 7.65 3.23
C ILE A 241 6.02 8.83 2.38
N SER A 242 6.61 8.99 1.20
CA SER A 242 6.31 10.10 0.29
C SER A 242 5.13 9.82 -0.65
N SER A 243 4.74 8.56 -0.81
CA SER A 243 3.60 8.14 -1.61
C SER A 243 3.00 6.84 -1.09
N LEU A 244 1.66 6.78 -1.07
CA LEU A 244 0.90 5.59 -0.72
C LEU A 244 -0.08 5.27 -1.84
N PRO A 245 -0.32 3.98 -2.14
CA PRO A 245 -1.41 3.57 -3.01
C PRO A 245 -2.76 4.04 -2.46
N ALA A 246 -3.70 4.37 -3.36
CA ALA A 246 -5.06 4.80 -2.97
C ALA A 246 -5.75 3.79 -2.04
N GLN A 247 -5.66 2.50 -2.36
CA GLN A 247 -6.21 1.41 -1.52
C GLN A 247 -5.62 1.43 -0.09
N GLY A 248 -4.33 1.73 0.04
CA GLY A 248 -3.69 1.83 1.36
C GLY A 248 -4.21 3.02 2.16
N LEU A 249 -4.44 4.16 1.50
CA LEU A 249 -5.03 5.34 2.14
C LEU A 249 -6.49 5.10 2.53
N GLU A 250 -7.29 4.49 1.66
CA GLU A 250 -8.69 4.10 1.93
C GLU A 250 -8.78 3.16 3.13
N ALA A 251 -7.90 2.14 3.18
CA ALA A 251 -7.87 1.19 4.28
C ALA A 251 -7.45 1.82 5.61
N LEU A 252 -6.45 2.72 5.60
CA LEU A 252 -6.06 3.47 6.79
C LEU A 252 -7.15 4.45 7.25
N ALA A 253 -7.87 5.07 6.32
CA ALA A 253 -8.99 5.94 6.65
C ALA A 253 -10.15 5.15 7.29
N ALA A 254 -10.45 3.95 6.77
CA ALA A 254 -11.42 3.05 7.37
C ALA A 254 -10.99 2.59 8.78
N LEU A 255 -9.70 2.25 8.95
CA LEU A 255 -9.11 1.91 10.24
C LEU A 255 -9.21 3.07 11.25
N GLY A 256 -9.10 4.31 10.78
CA GLY A 256 -9.23 5.53 11.60
C GLY A 256 -10.56 5.66 12.36
N ARG A 257 -11.60 4.90 12.00
CA ARG A 257 -12.84 4.82 12.77
C ARG A 257 -12.67 4.13 14.13
N PHE A 258 -11.70 3.22 14.22
CA PHE A 258 -11.52 2.31 15.35
C PHE A 258 -10.17 2.49 16.05
N SER A 259 -9.17 2.98 15.32
CA SER A 259 -7.79 3.16 15.78
C SER A 259 -7.33 4.59 15.56
N GLN A 260 -6.30 5.00 16.30
CA GLN A 260 -5.62 6.26 16.03
C GLN A 260 -4.60 6.07 14.90
N VAL A 261 -4.81 6.72 13.76
CA VAL A 261 -3.89 6.70 12.64
C VAL A 261 -3.21 8.06 12.51
N LEU A 262 -1.88 8.08 12.59
CA LEU A 262 -1.06 9.29 12.44
C LEU A 262 -0.21 9.18 11.18
N LEU A 263 -0.56 9.90 10.13
CA LEU A 263 0.18 9.98 8.87
C LEU A 263 1.09 11.21 8.84
N CYS A 264 2.40 11.01 8.99
CA CYS A 264 3.42 12.03 8.88
C CYS A 264 3.92 12.17 7.44
N VAL A 265 3.49 13.25 6.77
CA VAL A 265 3.80 13.54 5.37
C VAL A 265 4.95 14.53 5.30
N HIS A 266 6.06 14.09 4.71
CA HIS A 266 7.14 15.01 4.34
C HIS A 266 6.70 15.87 3.16
N ASN A 267 6.42 17.15 3.43
CA ASN A 267 5.89 18.09 2.45
C ASN A 267 6.84 19.29 2.32
N PRO A 268 7.48 19.49 1.16
CA PRO A 268 8.45 20.58 0.98
C PRO A 268 7.80 21.97 0.96
N CYS A 269 6.47 22.05 0.90
CA CYS A 269 5.74 23.31 0.80
C CYS A 269 4.59 23.38 1.80
N ARG A 270 4.49 24.51 2.51
CA ARG A 270 3.38 24.80 3.43
C ARG A 270 2.05 25.11 2.74
N HIS A 271 2.09 25.45 1.44
CA HIS A 271 0.92 25.81 0.64
C HIS A 271 0.41 24.60 -0.15
N HIS A 272 -0.88 24.60 -0.54
CA HIS A 272 -1.40 23.56 -1.42
C HIS A 272 -0.85 23.76 -2.85
N TRP A 273 -0.17 22.76 -3.39
CA TRP A 273 0.50 22.82 -4.70
C TRP A 273 0.01 21.78 -5.71
N ALA A 274 -1.05 21.02 -5.38
CA ALA A 274 -1.61 20.00 -6.30
C ALA A 274 -2.17 20.61 -7.59
N ASP A 275 -2.49 21.92 -7.59
CA ASP A 275 -2.96 22.65 -8.78
C ASP A 275 -1.87 22.84 -9.85
N ILE A 276 -0.59 22.62 -9.50
CA ILE A 276 0.59 22.76 -10.38
C ILE A 276 1.02 21.40 -10.97
N VAL A 277 0.44 20.30 -10.47
CA VAL A 277 0.77 18.94 -10.93
C VAL A 277 0.02 18.66 -12.24
N ALA A 278 0.72 18.08 -13.22
CA ALA A 278 0.10 17.61 -14.46
C ALA A 278 -1.03 16.60 -14.15
N ASP A 279 -2.09 16.60 -14.96
CA ASP A 279 -3.29 15.77 -14.76
C ASP A 279 -4.08 16.03 -13.44
N LYS A 280 -4.10 17.27 -12.95
CA LYS A 280 -4.93 17.70 -11.79
C LYS A 280 -6.43 17.35 -11.90
N ASP A 281 -6.93 17.18 -13.13
CA ASP A 281 -8.29 16.74 -13.44
C ASP A 281 -8.56 15.29 -13.01
N LEU A 282 -7.52 14.49 -12.78
CA LEU A 282 -7.63 13.14 -12.21
C LEU A 282 -7.89 13.13 -10.70
N LEU A 283 -7.62 14.24 -10.00
CA LEU A 283 -7.92 14.37 -8.58
C LEU A 283 -9.43 14.54 -8.42
N ARG A 284 -10.12 13.45 -8.05
CA ARG A 284 -11.59 13.37 -7.87
C ARG A 284 -12.16 14.44 -6.92
N HIS A 285 -11.32 15.03 -6.06
CA HIS A 285 -11.71 16.11 -5.16
C HIS A 285 -10.82 17.34 -5.34
N GLN A 286 -11.43 18.44 -5.76
CA GLN A 286 -10.84 19.78 -5.66
C GLN A 286 -10.87 20.26 -4.20
N TYR A 287 -10.08 19.64 -3.33
CA TYR A 287 -9.94 20.11 -1.95
C TYR A 287 -9.10 21.40 -1.94
N LYS A 288 -9.78 22.55 -2.00
CA LYS A 288 -9.16 23.86 -1.82
C LYS A 288 -9.09 24.18 -0.34
N ARG A 289 -7.91 24.00 0.27
CA ARG A 289 -7.65 24.35 1.69
C ARG A 289 -7.85 25.85 1.97
N GLN A 290 -7.81 26.71 0.95
CA GLN A 290 -8.04 28.15 1.06
C GLN A 290 -8.90 28.65 -0.11
N ALA A 291 -9.79 29.60 0.15
CA ALA A 291 -10.55 30.28 -0.90
C ALA A 291 -9.60 31.09 -1.80
N ARG A 292 -9.82 31.06 -3.12
CA ARG A 292 -9.04 31.89 -4.05
C ARG A 292 -9.27 33.37 -3.72
N LYS A 293 -8.20 34.17 -3.71
CA LYS A 293 -8.32 35.63 -3.62
C LYS A 293 -9.17 36.16 -4.77
N GLN A 294 -10.02 37.14 -4.48
CA GLN A 294 -10.84 37.83 -5.48
C GLN A 294 -9.93 38.44 -6.56
N GLY A 295 -10.18 38.12 -7.83
CA GLY A 295 -9.37 38.58 -8.97
C GLY A 295 -8.23 37.64 -9.43
N MET A 296 -8.05 36.48 -8.80
CA MET A 296 -7.01 35.53 -9.24
C MET A 296 -7.49 34.73 -10.48
N PRO A 297 -6.74 34.74 -11.61
CA PRO A 297 -7.16 34.08 -12.84
C PRO A 297 -7.27 32.57 -12.66
N ALA A 298 -8.24 31.95 -13.35
CA ALA A 298 -8.54 30.53 -13.19
C ALA A 298 -7.44 29.61 -13.77
N VAL A 299 -6.73 30.14 -14.76
CA VAL A 299 -5.58 29.56 -15.45
C VAL A 299 -4.45 30.57 -15.28
N LEU A 300 -3.30 30.11 -14.80
CA LEU A 300 -2.07 30.89 -14.86
C LEU A 300 -1.53 30.63 -16.26
N ASP A 301 -1.47 31.67 -17.10
CA ASP A 301 -0.80 31.56 -18.40
C ASP A 301 0.68 31.25 -18.16
N ALA A 302 1.19 30.29 -18.95
CA ALA A 302 2.55 29.76 -18.87
C ALA A 302 3.59 30.74 -19.44
#